data_AF-A0ABD6B707-F1
#
_entry.id   AF-A0ABD6B707-F1
#
_cell.length_a   1.000
_cell.length_b   1.000
_cell.length_c   1.000
_cell.angle_alpha   90.00
_cell.angle_beta   90.00
_cell.angle_gamma   90.00
#
_symmetry.space_group_name_H-M   'P 1'
#
loop_
_entity.id
_entity.type
_entity.pdbx_description
1 polymer ?
#
loop_
_entity_poly.entity_id
_entity_poly.type
_entity_poly.pdbx_seq_one_letter_code
_entity_poly.pdbx_strand_id
1 'polypeptide(L)'
;MSGDSTDGDDGSNAEEPSVGVRDLVGSAWSTLKTVYYANSVSWRVLKAGGLVFFGFFLWAGSNLVYSYNPGLGVLRYPMAYGFLLIVYGPIHHLVVLPLAFRWRRTPGLRQTVGKRLPNGMLAVFLATVVVLGTFPAGPMVVDFQSALESSGADVSPDLLCTKSTTENGTSVHCHLSETDGVDRIEVRSGDSRLLTDEDPPYEFTIHDREIETVAGEKRFTVLLQDEDGSMVRRYTRRLAIVEEG
;
A
#
# COMPACT_ATOMS: atom_id res chain seq x y z
N MET A 1 86.00 24.96 -33.40
CA MET A 1 86.02 24.85 -31.93
C MET A 1 85.33 26.07 -31.37
N SER A 2 84.09 25.91 -30.93
CA SER A 2 83.36 26.78 -30.01
C SER A 2 82.44 25.84 -29.23
N GLY A 3 82.52 25.86 -27.91
CA GLY A 3 81.57 25.17 -27.05
C GLY A 3 80.38 26.07 -26.75
N ASP A 4 79.24 25.45 -26.41
CA ASP A 4 78.34 25.98 -25.39
C ASP A 4 77.53 24.81 -24.78
N SER A 5 77.11 25.02 -23.54
CA SER A 5 76.75 24.02 -22.54
C SER A 5 75.25 24.06 -22.25
N THR A 6 74.70 22.96 -21.71
CA THR A 6 73.44 22.86 -20.92
C THR A 6 72.15 23.26 -21.65
N ASP A 7 70.95 22.72 -21.42
CA ASP A 7 70.30 21.84 -20.48
C ASP A 7 69.12 21.25 -21.27
N GLY A 8 68.55 20.11 -20.89
CA GLY A 8 67.23 20.23 -20.30
C GLY A 8 66.41 19.00 -20.59
N ASP A 9 66.29 18.21 -19.53
CA ASP A 9 65.31 17.18 -19.25
C ASP A 9 63.90 17.62 -19.69
N ASP A 10 63.34 16.99 -20.72
CA ASP A 10 61.90 17.08 -21.04
C ASP A 10 61.28 15.72 -20.74
N GLY A 11 61.27 15.41 -19.44
CA GLY A 11 60.48 14.33 -18.88
C GLY A 11 59.03 14.49 -19.33
N SER A 12 58.57 13.52 -20.12
CA SER A 12 57.16 13.35 -20.46
C SER A 12 56.36 13.15 -19.16
N ASN A 13 55.96 14.24 -18.53
CA ASN A 13 54.92 14.23 -17.52
C ASN A 13 53.63 13.90 -18.26
N ALA A 14 53.29 12.61 -18.28
CA ALA A 14 51.94 12.18 -18.48
C ALA A 14 51.12 12.83 -17.35
N GLU A 15 50.53 13.98 -17.61
CA GLU A 15 49.47 14.53 -16.77
C GLU A 15 48.34 13.49 -16.79
N GLU A 16 48.31 12.63 -15.77
CA GLU A 16 47.14 11.83 -15.50
C GLU A 16 45.99 12.82 -15.28
N PRO A 17 44.90 12.74 -16.09
CA PRO A 17 43.77 13.61 -15.89
C PRO A 17 43.13 13.24 -14.56
N SER A 18 43.42 14.03 -13.52
CA SER A 18 42.79 13.89 -12.22
C SER A 18 41.34 14.36 -12.34
N VAL A 19 40.45 13.44 -12.72
CA VAL A 19 39.02 13.72 -12.78
C VAL A 19 38.54 13.95 -11.35
N GLY A 20 38.23 15.20 -11.03
CA GLY A 20 37.77 15.57 -9.71
C GLY A 20 36.46 14.86 -9.37
N VAL A 21 36.27 14.50 -8.10
CA VAL A 21 35.02 13.87 -7.60
C VAL A 21 33.78 14.69 -7.98
N ARG A 22 33.90 16.01 -8.08
CA ARG A 22 32.83 16.90 -8.55
C ARG A 22 32.47 16.70 -10.02
N ASP A 23 33.44 16.44 -10.88
CA ASP A 23 33.21 16.17 -12.31
C ASP A 23 32.64 14.76 -12.52
N LEU A 24 33.03 13.80 -11.69
CA LEU A 24 32.40 12.48 -11.63
C LEU A 24 30.94 12.57 -11.17
N VAL A 25 30.64 13.35 -10.12
CA VAL A 25 29.26 13.54 -9.65
C VAL A 25 28.43 14.31 -10.68
N GLY A 26 29.00 15.34 -11.33
CA GLY A 26 28.34 16.11 -12.38
C GLY A 26 28.03 15.28 -13.62
N SER A 27 29.00 14.48 -14.08
CA SER A 27 28.82 13.57 -15.22
C SER A 27 27.87 12.41 -14.89
N ALA A 28 27.93 11.84 -13.69
CA ALA A 28 26.98 10.83 -13.22
C ALA A 28 25.56 11.41 -13.15
N TRP A 29 25.39 12.63 -12.64
CA TRP A 29 24.09 13.31 -12.57
C TRP A 29 23.54 13.68 -13.95
N SER A 30 24.40 14.13 -14.86
CA SER A 30 24.05 14.38 -16.27
C SER A 30 23.63 13.09 -16.98
N THR A 31 24.37 12.00 -16.74
CA THR A 31 24.08 10.66 -17.29
C THR A 31 22.77 10.12 -16.73
N LEU A 32 22.56 10.24 -15.42
CA LEU A 32 21.30 9.86 -14.77
C LEU A 32 20.12 10.64 -15.34
N LYS A 33 20.27 11.96 -15.55
CA LYS A 33 19.26 12.79 -16.22
C LYS A 33 19.03 12.34 -17.66
N THR A 34 20.09 12.06 -18.41
CA THR A 34 20.00 11.65 -19.82
C THR A 34 19.28 10.31 -19.95
N VAL A 35 19.61 9.34 -19.09
CA VAL A 35 18.92 8.04 -19.00
C VAL A 35 17.48 8.23 -18.53
N TYR A 36 17.25 9.05 -17.50
CA TYR A 36 15.90 9.35 -17.02
C TYR A 36 15.02 9.97 -18.11
N TYR A 37 15.56 10.87 -18.94
CA TYR A 37 14.85 11.51 -20.05
C TYR A 37 14.95 10.74 -21.38
N ALA A 38 15.69 9.62 -21.45
CA ALA A 38 15.78 8.80 -22.64
C ALA A 38 14.38 8.27 -22.99
N ASN A 39 13.80 8.74 -24.09
CA ASN A 39 12.45 8.39 -24.51
C ASN A 39 12.45 7.11 -25.36
N SER A 40 13.18 6.07 -24.94
CA SER A 40 13.16 4.75 -25.59
C SER A 40 11.98 3.92 -25.09
N VAL A 41 11.48 3.00 -25.92
CA VAL A 41 10.35 2.13 -25.56
C VAL A 41 10.71 1.26 -24.35
N SER A 42 11.89 0.65 -24.36
CA SER A 42 12.38 -0.21 -23.26
C SER A 42 12.44 0.53 -21.91
N TRP A 43 12.90 1.79 -21.92
CA TRP A 43 12.96 2.59 -20.69
C TRP A 43 11.58 2.95 -20.13
N ARG A 44 10.60 3.18 -21.00
CA ARG A 44 9.22 3.46 -20.58
C ARG A 44 8.57 2.23 -19.97
N VAL A 45 8.82 1.05 -20.55
CA VAL A 45 8.37 -0.23 -19.99
C VAL A 45 9.02 -0.48 -18.63
N LEU A 46 10.33 -0.21 -18.49
CA LEU A 46 11.04 -0.35 -17.22
C LEU A 46 10.47 0.60 -16.15
N LYS A 47 10.23 1.87 -16.49
CA LYS A 47 9.58 2.84 -15.59
C LYS A 47 8.17 2.41 -15.18
N ALA A 48 7.36 1.95 -16.15
CA ALA A 48 6.03 1.44 -15.88
C ALA A 48 6.08 0.22 -14.94
N GLY A 49 6.94 -0.76 -15.22
CA GLY A 49 7.13 -1.95 -14.40
C GLY A 49 7.64 -1.63 -13.00
N GLY A 50 8.59 -0.70 -12.87
CA GLY A 50 9.08 -0.22 -11.58
C GLY A 50 7.98 0.44 -10.74
N LEU A 51 7.09 1.22 -11.36
CA LEU A 51 5.94 1.82 -10.66
C LEU A 51 4.88 0.78 -10.27
N VAL A 52 4.66 -0.25 -11.08
CA VAL A 52 3.80 -1.38 -10.73
C VAL A 52 4.35 -2.10 -9.51
N PHE A 53 5.63 -2.46 -9.54
CA PHE A 53 6.31 -3.13 -8.44
C PHE A 53 6.27 -2.27 -7.16
N PHE A 54 6.70 -1.01 -7.25
CA PHE A 54 6.67 -0.10 -6.11
C PHE A 54 5.25 0.11 -5.57
N GLY A 55 4.27 0.30 -6.45
CA GLY A 55 2.86 0.46 -6.08
C GLY A 55 2.33 -0.77 -5.35
N PHE A 56 2.61 -1.97 -5.88
CA PHE A 56 2.23 -3.24 -5.26
C PHE A 56 2.83 -3.41 -3.87
N PHE A 57 4.13 -3.19 -3.69
CA PHE A 57 4.78 -3.33 -2.39
C PHE A 57 4.31 -2.30 -1.37
N LEU A 58 4.10 -1.04 -1.80
CA LEU A 58 3.57 -0.01 -0.92
C LEU A 58 2.13 -0.33 -0.50
N TRP A 59 1.31 -0.81 -1.42
CA TRP A 59 -0.07 -1.22 -1.15
C TRP A 59 -0.13 -2.44 -0.22
N ALA A 60 0.61 -3.50 -0.54
CA ALA A 60 0.63 -4.73 0.24
C ALA A 60 1.23 -4.49 1.63
N GLY A 61 2.36 -3.78 1.71
CA GLY A 61 3.01 -3.43 2.97
C GLY A 61 2.13 -2.54 3.85
N SER A 62 1.44 -1.55 3.28
CA SER A 62 0.51 -0.72 4.05
C SER A 62 -0.67 -1.52 4.58
N ASN A 63 -1.22 -2.45 3.78
CA ASN A 63 -2.27 -3.36 4.24
C ASN A 63 -1.78 -4.29 5.36
N LEU A 64 -0.56 -4.83 5.24
CA LEU A 64 0.03 -5.68 6.27
C LEU A 64 0.16 -4.91 7.59
N VAL A 65 0.78 -3.74 7.59
CA VAL A 65 0.94 -2.93 8.81
C VAL A 65 -0.42 -2.47 9.36
N TYR A 66 -1.36 -2.07 8.49
CA TYR A 66 -2.71 -1.70 8.90
C TYR A 66 -3.51 -2.87 9.49
N SER A 67 -3.22 -4.11 9.08
CA SER A 67 -3.83 -5.30 9.67
C SER A 67 -3.39 -5.52 11.11
N TYR A 68 -2.12 -5.20 11.44
CA TYR A 68 -1.60 -5.22 12.81
C TYR A 68 -2.04 -4.04 13.67
N ASN A 69 -2.16 -2.83 13.11
CA ASN A 69 -2.63 -1.68 13.88
C ASN A 69 -3.62 -0.83 13.08
N PRO A 70 -4.93 -1.05 13.27
CA PRO A 70 -5.98 -0.30 12.57
C PRO A 70 -6.12 1.15 13.03
N GLY A 71 -5.57 1.49 14.21
CA GLY A 71 -5.55 2.85 14.74
C GLY A 71 -4.70 3.79 13.89
N LEU A 72 -3.77 3.24 13.10
CA LEU A 72 -2.96 3.98 12.14
C LEU A 72 -3.75 4.30 10.85
N GLY A 73 -4.81 5.10 10.98
CA GLY A 73 -5.63 5.55 9.84
C GLY A 73 -4.83 6.25 8.74
N VAL A 74 -3.67 6.83 9.08
CA VAL A 74 -2.74 7.43 8.11
C VAL A 74 -2.24 6.44 7.06
N LEU A 75 -2.21 5.13 7.34
CA LEU A 75 -1.78 4.09 6.40
C LEU A 75 -2.75 3.89 5.23
N ARG A 76 -3.98 4.42 5.31
CA ARG A 76 -4.94 4.39 4.21
C ARG A 76 -4.47 5.21 3.00
N TYR A 77 -3.69 6.28 3.22
CA TYR A 77 -3.15 7.11 2.14
C TYR A 77 -2.03 6.42 1.33
N PRO A 78 -0.94 5.89 1.92
CA PRO A 78 0.06 5.14 1.18
C PRO A 78 -0.53 3.85 0.57
N MET A 79 -1.51 3.23 1.22
CA MET A 79 -2.27 2.11 0.66
C MET A 79 -3.00 2.51 -0.64
N ALA A 80 -3.81 3.59 -0.59
CA ALA A 80 -4.53 4.10 -1.76
C ALA A 80 -3.57 4.54 -2.88
N TYR A 81 -2.48 5.22 -2.52
CA TYR A 81 -1.44 5.61 -3.46
C TYR A 81 -0.84 4.39 -4.16
N GLY A 82 -0.42 3.37 -3.41
CA GLY A 82 0.15 2.15 -3.95
C GLY A 82 -0.81 1.43 -4.90
N PHE A 83 -2.07 1.27 -4.47
CA PHE A 83 -3.12 0.60 -5.25
C PHE A 83 -3.34 1.30 -6.60
N LEU A 84 -3.52 2.61 -6.59
CA LEU A 84 -3.74 3.38 -7.81
C LEU A 84 -2.49 3.41 -8.70
N LEU A 85 -1.30 3.42 -8.11
CA LEU A 85 -0.04 3.49 -8.85
C LEU A 85 0.19 2.28 -9.76
N ILE A 86 -0.32 1.10 -9.37
CA ILE A 86 -0.27 -0.13 -10.17
C ILE A 86 -0.90 0.09 -11.55
N VAL A 87 -2.01 0.82 -11.62
CA VAL A 87 -2.74 1.08 -12.87
C VAL A 87 -2.31 2.41 -13.50
N TYR A 88 -2.23 3.46 -12.69
CA TYR A 88 -1.86 4.80 -13.12
C TYR A 88 -0.46 4.86 -13.74
N GLY A 89 0.53 4.21 -13.11
CA GLY A 89 1.93 4.24 -13.53
C GLY A 89 2.12 3.82 -14.99
N PRO A 90 1.67 2.61 -15.39
CA PRO A 90 1.69 2.15 -16.77
C PRO A 90 0.92 3.05 -17.74
N ILE A 91 -0.32 3.44 -17.42
CA ILE A 91 -1.12 4.30 -18.29
C ILE A 91 -0.41 5.64 -18.52
N HIS A 92 0.13 6.25 -17.46
CA HIS A 92 0.80 7.52 -17.56
C HIS A 92 2.05 7.44 -18.46
N HIS A 93 2.88 6.41 -18.27
CA HIS A 93 4.18 6.31 -18.94
C HIS A 93 4.11 5.74 -20.37
N LEU A 94 3.17 4.81 -20.61
CA LEU A 94 3.02 4.11 -21.89
C LEU A 94 2.01 4.78 -22.83
N VAL A 95 1.03 5.53 -22.30
CA VAL A 95 -0.05 6.13 -23.11
C VAL A 95 -0.04 7.66 -23.03
N VAL A 96 -0.14 8.22 -21.82
CA VAL A 96 -0.35 9.67 -21.62
C VAL A 96 0.88 10.48 -22.04
N LEU A 97 2.08 10.14 -21.56
CA LEU A 97 3.32 10.81 -21.94
C LEU A 97 3.59 10.75 -23.46
N PRO A 98 3.54 9.60 -24.16
CA PRO A 98 3.75 9.57 -25.60
C PRO A 98 2.75 10.43 -26.37
N LEU A 99 1.48 10.36 -25.98
CA LEU A 99 0.42 11.12 -26.62
C LEU A 99 0.60 12.62 -26.39
N ALA A 100 0.94 13.03 -25.17
CA ALA A 100 1.24 14.40 -24.81
C ALA A 100 2.44 14.95 -25.60
N PHE A 101 3.54 14.18 -25.71
CA PHE A 101 4.69 14.59 -26.51
C PHE A 101 4.36 14.71 -27.99
N ARG A 102 3.54 13.80 -28.54
CA ARG A 102 3.07 13.88 -29.93
C ARG A 102 2.25 15.14 -30.16
N TRP A 103 1.30 15.43 -29.27
CA TRP A 103 0.40 16.58 -29.39
C TRP A 103 1.08 17.93 -29.12
N ARG A 104 2.12 17.99 -28.29
CA ARG A 104 2.93 19.20 -28.08
C ARG A 104 3.64 19.69 -29.35
N ARG A 105 3.85 18.80 -30.33
CA ARG A 105 4.47 19.13 -31.63
C ARG A 105 3.46 19.58 -32.68
N THR A 106 2.16 19.43 -32.44
CA THR A 106 1.10 19.87 -33.36
C THR A 106 0.59 21.26 -32.96
N PRO A 107 0.57 22.25 -33.86
CA PRO A 107 0.07 23.59 -33.54
C PRO A 107 -1.45 23.60 -33.27
N GLY A 108 -1.92 24.63 -32.55
CA GLY A 108 -3.34 24.83 -32.24
C GLY A 108 -3.79 24.18 -30.93
N LEU A 109 -5.09 23.87 -30.82
CA LEU A 109 -5.72 23.35 -29.58
C LEU A 109 -5.05 22.07 -29.04
N ARG A 110 -4.56 21.20 -29.93
CA ARG A 110 -3.83 19.97 -29.56
C ARG A 110 -2.53 20.27 -28.80
N GLN A 111 -1.86 21.38 -29.11
CA GLN A 111 -0.67 21.81 -28.40
C GLN A 111 -0.97 22.14 -26.94
N THR A 112 -2.05 22.88 -26.70
CA THR A 112 -2.47 23.29 -25.36
C THR A 112 -2.88 22.09 -24.52
N VAL A 113 -3.64 21.15 -25.11
CA VAL A 113 -4.00 19.88 -24.46
C VAL A 113 -2.75 19.08 -24.13
N GLY A 114 -1.83 18.88 -25.08
CA GLY A 114 -0.59 18.14 -24.84
C GLY A 114 0.32 18.75 -23.76
N LYS A 115 0.26 20.07 -23.53
CA LYS A 115 0.99 20.74 -22.44
C LYS A 115 0.33 20.53 -21.07
N ARG A 116 -0.99 20.41 -21.00
CA ARG A 116 -1.75 20.29 -19.73
C ARG A 116 -2.08 18.84 -19.33
N LEU A 117 -2.16 17.93 -20.29
CA LEU A 117 -2.57 16.53 -20.09
C LEU A 117 -1.79 15.81 -18.98
N PRO A 118 -0.43 15.86 -18.92
CA PRO A 118 0.31 15.15 -17.89
C PRO A 118 0.03 15.69 -16.48
N ASN A 119 -0.01 17.01 -16.33
CA ASN A 119 -0.28 17.66 -15.05
C ASN A 119 -1.73 17.45 -14.60
N GLY A 120 -2.68 17.49 -15.54
CA GLY A 120 -4.09 17.22 -15.25
C GLY A 120 -4.30 15.79 -14.77
N MET A 121 -3.67 14.81 -15.43
CA MET A 121 -3.77 13.41 -15.00
C MET A 121 -3.12 13.18 -13.64
N LEU A 122 -1.99 13.84 -13.35
CA LEU A 122 -1.36 13.80 -12.03
C LEU A 122 -2.26 14.41 -10.94
N ALA A 123 -2.90 15.55 -11.23
CA ALA A 123 -3.83 16.17 -10.30
C ALA A 123 -5.04 15.26 -10.01
N VAL A 124 -5.61 14.63 -11.04
CA VAL A 124 -6.68 13.64 -10.89
C VAL A 124 -6.21 12.46 -10.04
N PHE A 125 -5.01 11.92 -10.31
CA PHE A 125 -4.46 10.83 -9.52
C PHE A 125 -4.35 11.19 -8.03
N LEU A 126 -3.75 12.34 -7.71
CA LEU A 126 -3.61 12.78 -6.31
C LEU A 126 -4.96 13.06 -5.65
N ALA A 127 -5.91 13.66 -6.35
CA ALA A 127 -7.26 13.86 -5.85
C ALA A 127 -7.95 12.52 -5.53
N THR A 128 -7.83 11.54 -6.43
CA THR A 128 -8.35 10.19 -6.23
C THR A 128 -7.68 9.49 -5.05
N VAL A 129 -6.37 9.66 -4.84
CA VAL A 129 -5.66 9.16 -3.65
C VAL A 129 -6.26 9.73 -2.37
N VAL A 130 -6.52 11.04 -2.32
CA VAL A 130 -7.12 11.68 -1.14
C VAL A 130 -8.54 11.13 -0.89
N VAL A 131 -9.35 11.01 -1.93
CA VAL A 131 -10.71 10.45 -1.83
C VAL A 131 -10.69 9.01 -1.32
N LEU A 132 -9.88 8.13 -1.92
CA LEU A 132 -9.79 6.73 -1.48
C LEU A 132 -9.11 6.56 -0.11
N GLY A 133 -8.16 7.42 0.25
CA GLY A 133 -7.56 7.42 1.58
C GLY A 133 -8.57 7.83 2.67
N THR A 134 -9.49 8.73 2.34
CA THR A 134 -10.55 9.20 3.24
C THR A 134 -11.72 8.19 3.30
N PHE A 135 -12.11 7.67 2.13
CA PHE A 135 -13.22 6.73 1.94
C PHE A 135 -12.67 5.42 1.31
N PRO A 136 -12.06 4.54 2.11
CA PRO A 136 -11.43 3.32 1.59
C PRO A 136 -12.47 2.40 0.94
N ALA A 137 -12.22 2.03 -0.33
CA ALA A 137 -13.06 1.11 -1.07
C ALA A 137 -12.65 -0.35 -0.81
N GLY A 138 -13.62 -1.28 -0.78
CA GLY A 138 -13.42 -2.70 -0.46
C GLY A 138 -12.27 -3.40 -1.21
N PRO A 139 -12.09 -3.24 -2.54
CA PRO A 139 -11.01 -3.89 -3.29
C PRO A 139 -9.59 -3.43 -2.93
N MET A 140 -9.46 -2.30 -2.23
CA MET A 140 -8.17 -1.73 -1.81
C MET A 140 -7.68 -2.33 -0.48
N VAL A 141 -8.58 -2.91 0.32
CA VAL A 141 -8.29 -3.36 1.69
C VAL A 141 -8.30 -4.89 1.72
N VAL A 142 -7.15 -5.49 2.05
CA VAL A 142 -7.01 -6.95 2.21
C VAL A 142 -6.69 -7.24 3.67
N ASP A 143 -7.48 -8.14 4.28
CA ASP A 143 -7.23 -8.62 5.64
C ASP A 143 -6.33 -9.85 5.61
N PHE A 144 -5.01 -9.63 5.74
CA PHE A 144 -4.01 -10.70 5.71
C PHE A 144 -4.01 -11.61 6.93
N GLN A 145 -4.57 -11.18 8.08
CA GLN A 145 -4.64 -12.03 9.27
C GLN A 145 -5.58 -13.22 9.06
N SER A 146 -6.71 -12.99 8.39
CA SER A 146 -7.66 -14.06 8.03
C SER A 146 -7.06 -15.16 7.14
N ALA A 147 -5.99 -14.86 6.38
CA ALA A 147 -5.29 -15.82 5.53
C ALA A 147 -4.12 -16.52 6.25
N LEU A 148 -3.58 -15.92 7.32
CA LEU A 148 -2.48 -16.46 8.13
C LEU A 148 -2.98 -17.36 9.28
N GLU A 149 -4.26 -17.24 9.68
CA GLU A 149 -4.90 -18.15 10.66
C GLU A 149 -4.86 -19.63 10.23
N SER A 150 -4.68 -19.96 8.94
CA SER A 150 -4.63 -21.36 8.47
C SER A 150 -3.28 -22.06 8.66
N SER A 151 -2.25 -21.39 9.20
CA SER A 151 -0.93 -21.99 9.46
C SER A 151 -0.42 -21.62 10.87
N GLY A 152 -1.02 -22.20 11.90
CA GLY A 152 -0.73 -21.91 13.30
C GLY A 152 0.39 -22.75 13.91
N ALA A 153 1.29 -22.09 14.63
CA ALA A 153 1.88 -22.55 15.89
C ALA A 153 2.36 -21.30 16.66
N ASP A 154 1.59 -20.84 17.64
CA ASP A 154 1.94 -20.83 19.07
C ASP A 154 0.84 -20.08 19.86
N VAL A 155 0.57 -20.56 21.07
CA VAL A 155 -0.50 -20.18 22.03
C VAL A 155 -1.26 -18.90 21.67
N SER A 156 -2.46 -19.05 21.14
CA SER A 156 -3.33 -17.96 20.69
C SER A 156 -4.74 -18.19 21.22
N PRO A 157 -5.40 -17.16 21.77
CA PRO A 157 -6.72 -17.32 22.37
C PRO A 157 -7.76 -17.66 21.29
N ASP A 158 -8.22 -18.90 21.24
CA ASP A 158 -9.13 -19.35 20.18
C ASP A 158 -10.54 -18.75 20.36
N LEU A 159 -11.02 -18.08 19.31
CA LEU A 159 -12.40 -17.61 19.23
C LEU A 159 -13.25 -18.64 18.48
N LEU A 160 -14.10 -19.33 19.23
CA LEU A 160 -14.98 -20.37 18.75
C LEU A 160 -16.38 -19.79 18.56
N CYS A 161 -16.85 -19.78 17.31
CA CYS A 161 -18.16 -19.25 16.95
C CYS A 161 -19.02 -20.34 16.32
N THR A 162 -20.27 -20.45 16.79
CA THR A 162 -21.29 -21.33 16.22
C THR A 162 -22.48 -20.51 15.75
N LYS A 163 -23.03 -20.88 14.60
CA LYS A 163 -24.17 -20.24 13.98
C LYS A 163 -25.41 -21.10 14.24
N SER A 164 -26.46 -20.49 14.76
CA SER A 164 -27.77 -21.10 14.94
C SER A 164 -28.82 -20.40 14.07
N THR A 165 -29.60 -21.17 13.33
CA THR A 165 -30.70 -20.65 12.51
C THR A 165 -32.02 -21.13 13.10
N THR A 166 -32.84 -20.20 13.57
CA THR A 166 -34.15 -20.48 14.17
C THR A 166 -35.25 -19.76 13.39
N GLU A 167 -36.53 -19.99 13.74
CA GLU A 167 -37.66 -19.24 13.17
C GLU A 167 -37.53 -17.71 13.39
N ASN A 168 -36.78 -17.29 14.42
CA ASN A 168 -36.53 -15.89 14.75
C ASN A 168 -35.32 -15.28 14.00
N GLY A 169 -34.70 -16.03 13.09
CA GLY A 169 -33.55 -15.62 12.30
C GLY A 169 -32.25 -16.33 12.68
N THR A 170 -31.15 -15.89 12.07
CA THR A 170 -29.81 -16.43 12.29
C THR A 170 -29.08 -15.63 13.36
N SER A 171 -28.47 -16.32 14.31
CA SER A 171 -27.58 -15.76 15.35
C SER A 171 -26.23 -16.47 15.34
N VAL A 172 -25.18 -15.74 15.71
CA VAL A 172 -23.84 -16.28 15.90
C VAL A 172 -23.48 -16.11 17.37
N HIS A 173 -23.21 -17.22 18.03
CA HIS A 173 -22.72 -17.25 19.40
C HIS A 173 -21.21 -17.50 19.36
N CYS A 174 -20.43 -16.67 20.04
CA CYS A 174 -18.98 -16.81 20.12
C CYS A 174 -18.53 -16.85 21.57
N HIS A 175 -17.54 -17.68 21.85
CA HIS A 175 -16.84 -17.73 23.14
C HIS A 175 -15.33 -17.71 22.92
N LEU A 176 -14.62 -17.03 23.82
CA LEU A 176 -13.16 -16.98 23.83
C LEU A 176 -12.62 -18.00 24.85
N SER A 177 -11.80 -18.96 24.39
CA SER A 177 -11.31 -20.06 25.25
C SER A 177 -10.21 -19.65 26.23
N GLU A 178 -9.27 -18.79 25.80
CA GLU A 178 -8.18 -18.26 26.63
C GLU A 178 -8.32 -16.74 26.74
N THR A 179 -8.22 -16.22 27.97
CA THR A 179 -8.45 -14.78 28.27
C THR A 179 -7.21 -14.08 28.82
N ASP A 180 -6.09 -14.79 28.93
CA ASP A 180 -4.85 -14.24 29.49
C ASP A 180 -4.34 -13.06 28.64
N GLY A 181 -4.17 -11.90 29.30
CA GLY A 181 -3.75 -10.66 28.65
C GLY A 181 -4.87 -9.91 27.91
N VAL A 182 -6.14 -10.34 28.03
CA VAL A 182 -7.31 -9.66 27.45
C VAL A 182 -8.15 -9.05 28.56
N ASP A 183 -8.26 -7.73 28.56
CA ASP A 183 -9.07 -6.92 29.49
C ASP A 183 -10.41 -6.50 28.88
N ARG A 184 -10.47 -6.40 27.55
CA ARG A 184 -11.69 -5.99 26.85
C ARG A 184 -11.82 -6.64 25.48
N ILE A 185 -13.05 -6.98 25.13
CA ILE A 185 -13.44 -7.33 23.76
C ILE A 185 -14.35 -6.26 23.15
N GLU A 186 -14.16 -5.95 21.88
CA GLU A 186 -15.03 -5.08 21.11
C GLU A 186 -15.46 -5.79 19.82
N VAL A 187 -16.75 -5.98 19.62
CA VAL A 187 -17.31 -6.56 18.39
C VAL A 187 -17.85 -5.45 17.51
N ARG A 188 -17.43 -5.47 16.24
CA ARG A 188 -17.78 -4.48 15.23
C ARG A 188 -18.31 -5.16 13.98
N SER A 189 -19.12 -4.43 13.21
CA SER A 189 -19.46 -4.79 11.84
C SER A 189 -19.41 -3.54 10.97
N GLY A 190 -18.58 -3.57 9.92
CA GLY A 190 -18.26 -2.36 9.17
C GLY A 190 -17.60 -1.29 10.06
N ASP A 191 -18.16 -0.09 10.07
CA ASP A 191 -17.73 0.99 10.96
C ASP A 191 -18.49 1.01 12.29
N SER A 192 -19.60 0.27 12.39
CA SER A 192 -20.46 0.21 13.57
C SER A 192 -19.90 -0.68 14.67
N ARG A 193 -19.97 -0.22 15.92
CA ARG A 193 -19.68 -1.02 17.12
C ARG A 193 -20.97 -1.72 17.57
N LEU A 194 -20.93 -3.05 17.64
CA LEU A 194 -22.07 -3.88 18.02
C LEU A 194 -22.11 -4.10 19.54
N LEU A 195 -20.98 -4.49 20.12
CA LEU A 195 -20.87 -4.69 21.57
C LEU A 195 -19.46 -4.43 22.08
N THR A 196 -19.37 -4.22 23.38
CA THR A 196 -18.13 -4.18 24.15
C THR A 196 -18.38 -4.95 25.43
N ASP A 197 -17.43 -5.80 25.81
CA ASP A 197 -17.49 -6.61 27.02
C ASP A 197 -16.11 -6.56 27.69
N GLU A 198 -16.11 -6.26 28.98
CA GLU A 198 -14.93 -6.03 29.83
C GLU A 198 -14.86 -7.08 30.95
N ASP A 199 -15.85 -7.98 31.04
CA ASP A 199 -15.98 -8.94 32.14
C ASP A 199 -15.80 -10.39 31.63
N PRO A 200 -14.69 -11.08 31.95
CA PRO A 200 -14.54 -12.49 31.61
C PRO A 200 -15.51 -13.38 32.42
N PRO A 201 -16.03 -14.49 31.85
CA PRO A 201 -15.69 -15.07 30.55
C PRO A 201 -16.35 -14.32 29.39
N TYR A 202 -15.56 -14.05 28.35
CA TYR A 202 -16.04 -13.34 27.17
C TYR A 202 -16.90 -14.25 26.30
N GLU A 203 -18.22 -14.07 26.40
CA GLU A 203 -19.23 -14.75 25.60
C GLU A 203 -20.24 -13.74 25.05
N PHE A 204 -20.57 -13.86 23.76
CA PHE A 204 -21.53 -12.95 23.16
C PHE A 204 -22.32 -13.59 22.03
N THR A 205 -23.51 -13.03 21.79
CA THR A 205 -24.37 -13.42 20.68
C THR A 205 -24.68 -12.20 19.83
N ILE A 206 -24.49 -12.31 18.52
CA ILE A 206 -24.87 -11.28 17.55
C ILE A 206 -25.89 -11.84 16.57
N HIS A 207 -26.86 -11.02 16.17
CA HIS A 207 -27.87 -11.43 15.20
C HIS A 207 -27.48 -11.00 13.78
N ASP A 208 -27.88 -11.80 12.78
CA ASP A 208 -27.65 -11.53 11.37
C ASP A 208 -28.12 -10.12 10.93
N ARG A 209 -29.20 -9.63 11.55
CA ARG A 209 -29.77 -8.29 11.29
C ARG A 209 -28.88 -7.14 11.75
N GLU A 210 -27.95 -7.38 12.67
CA GLU A 210 -27.01 -6.40 13.21
C GLU A 210 -25.69 -6.37 12.43
N ILE A 211 -25.44 -7.38 11.61
CA ILE A 211 -24.22 -7.53 10.83
C ILE A 211 -24.39 -6.81 9.49
N GLU A 212 -23.55 -5.81 9.26
CA GLU A 212 -23.46 -5.08 8.01
C GLU A 212 -22.86 -5.94 6.88
N THR A 213 -23.44 -5.77 5.69
CA THR A 213 -22.90 -6.34 4.46
C THR A 213 -21.81 -5.42 3.91
N VAL A 214 -20.57 -5.91 3.83
CA VAL A 214 -19.47 -5.15 3.26
C VAL A 214 -18.84 -5.94 2.11
N ALA A 215 -18.76 -5.31 0.94
CA ALA A 215 -18.33 -5.96 -0.30
C ALA A 215 -19.15 -7.22 -0.68
N GLY A 216 -20.44 -7.24 -0.34
CA GLY A 216 -21.37 -8.32 -0.68
C GLY A 216 -21.45 -9.45 0.34
N GLU A 217 -20.63 -9.42 1.41
CA GLU A 217 -20.62 -10.44 2.45
C GLU A 217 -20.94 -9.84 3.83
N LYS A 218 -21.73 -10.55 4.64
CA LYS A 218 -21.96 -10.19 6.04
C LYS A 218 -20.78 -10.63 6.89
N ARG A 219 -20.15 -9.66 7.55
CA ARG A 219 -18.93 -9.88 8.34
C ARG A 219 -18.92 -9.10 9.64
N PHE A 220 -18.32 -9.68 10.66
CA PHE A 220 -18.06 -9.03 11.93
C PHE A 220 -16.59 -9.21 12.32
N THR A 221 -16.10 -8.29 13.13
CA THR A 221 -14.74 -8.24 13.62
C THR A 221 -14.74 -8.16 15.13
N VAL A 222 -14.00 -9.04 15.79
CA VAL A 222 -13.78 -9.03 17.25
C VAL A 222 -12.38 -8.51 17.50
N LEU A 223 -12.26 -7.46 18.30
CA LEU A 223 -11.00 -6.87 18.73
C LEU A 223 -10.77 -7.26 20.18
N LEU A 224 -9.65 -7.93 20.46
CA LEU A 224 -9.18 -8.20 21.82
C LEU A 224 -8.20 -7.08 22.21
N GLN A 225 -8.38 -6.50 23.38
CA GLN A 225 -7.56 -5.42 23.91
C GLN A 225 -7.03 -5.77 25.30
N ASP A 226 -5.84 -5.27 25.64
CA ASP A 226 -5.26 -5.33 26.98
C ASP A 226 -5.74 -4.16 27.86
N GLU A 227 -5.26 -4.12 29.11
CA GLU A 227 -5.58 -3.11 30.12
C GLU A 227 -5.26 -1.68 29.65
N ASP A 228 -4.21 -1.51 28.84
CA ASP A 228 -3.81 -0.22 28.27
C ASP A 228 -4.70 0.20 27.08
N GLY A 229 -5.64 -0.65 26.67
CA GLY A 229 -6.47 -0.48 25.49
C GLY A 229 -5.71 -0.73 24.18
N SER A 230 -4.51 -1.32 24.26
CA SER A 230 -3.76 -1.74 23.09
C SER A 230 -4.35 -3.02 22.52
N MET A 231 -4.33 -3.14 21.19
CA MET A 231 -4.92 -4.30 20.52
C MET A 231 -3.98 -5.50 20.65
N VAL A 232 -4.48 -6.56 21.28
CA VAL A 232 -3.80 -7.85 21.42
C VAL A 232 -4.03 -8.68 20.18
N ARG A 233 -5.30 -8.80 19.75
CA ARG A 233 -5.66 -9.60 18.57
C ARG A 233 -6.94 -9.14 17.89
N ARG A 234 -7.10 -9.54 16.64
CA ARG A 234 -8.31 -9.31 15.85
C ARG A 234 -8.77 -10.60 15.18
N TYR A 235 -10.06 -10.89 15.28
CA TYR A 235 -10.74 -11.94 14.52
C TYR A 235 -11.73 -11.33 13.54
N THR A 236 -11.62 -11.67 12.26
CA THR A 236 -12.64 -11.33 11.25
C THR A 236 -13.36 -12.61 10.83
N ARG A 237 -14.69 -12.65 11.00
CA ARG A 237 -15.51 -13.81 10.66
C ARG A 237 -16.58 -13.44 9.63
N ARG A 238 -16.74 -14.32 8.64
CA ARG A 238 -17.77 -14.22 7.59
C ARG A 238 -18.92 -15.13 7.98
N LEU A 239 -20.13 -14.58 8.04
CA LEU A 239 -21.31 -15.32 8.50
C LEU A 239 -21.54 -16.62 7.69
N ALA A 240 -21.22 -16.60 6.39
CA ALA A 240 -21.39 -17.75 5.51
C ALA A 240 -20.47 -18.95 5.82
N ILE A 241 -19.38 -18.74 6.58
CA ILE A 241 -18.35 -19.76 6.87
C ILE A 241 -18.43 -20.24 8.32
N VAL A 242 -19.14 -19.54 9.19
CA VAL A 242 -19.32 -19.97 10.58
C VAL A 242 -20.08 -21.30 10.61
N GLU A 243 -19.53 -22.27 11.33
CA GLU A 243 -20.09 -23.62 11.45
C GLU A 243 -21.48 -23.58 12.09
N GLU A 244 -22.36 -24.48 11.65
CA GLU A 244 -23.65 -24.67 12.30
C GLU A 244 -23.47 -25.48 13.59
N GLY A 245 -24.00 -24.94 14.69
CA GLY A 245 -24.01 -25.57 16.00
C GLY A 245 -25.36 -26.22 16.33
#